data_AF-A0A7T8JZR9-F1
#
_entry.id   AF-A0A7T8JZR9-F1
#
_cell.length_a   1.000
_cell.length_b   1.000
_cell.length_c   1.000
_cell.angle_alpha   90.00
_cell.angle_beta   90.00
_cell.angle_gamma   90.00
#
_symmetry.space_group_name_H-M   'P 1'
#
loop_
_entity.id
_entity.type
_entity.pdbx_description
1 polymer ?
#
loop_
_entity_poly.entity_id
_entity_poly.type
_entity_poly.pdbx_seq_one_letter_code
_entity_poly.pdbx_strand_id
1 'polypeptide(L)'
;TSFHYQSLSSSQVSLISISLTFALLLVGSRRLTLPWKPLFDLYYFWEHSDAASRNLIPSQSGFKSSLLSVIKYSRSFFSWSLHRNPGQRPLSHYPNDSPMTNVMTFFNLFLPTSSDVGPPESTYALWMEEFFGFWTAYGNSPAWEIEFFQLLSRLAHHNVGRIDWSPWTRDIFTKIMNALNLPVTYGGSGLRFQFGLSDATLPVDRIHSGRRESHHELLERLLCAIESYYYPANTNSASEILHSFISLLCSYFVERIHIERYNSKWESKTPSDKRIVDAEIDAFVDMLLPTERRSILNHLATLRPHKILPMILSRFRMSVETLTEPQRFHACINALMAVTRPLVENYPLEVIQILTSLLPGIDVNDIWKCTDIFILMSDILEMIWIIDFSGSAKELREKTPPEGMEVDQVENGDHGGNLAEMCLQSSVFEDFAINFVDKCLRLVENSSREETRSENDAMDESYNDEEIVADAAITDTFQKIMARCSSSIFDTAFNKLKK
;
A
#
# COMPACT_ATOMS: atom_id res chain seq x y z
N THR A 1 7.40 -30.42 -39.61
CA THR A 1 6.88 -29.07 -39.92
C THR A 1 7.65 -28.06 -39.10
N SER A 2 8.59 -27.38 -39.74
CA SER A 2 9.49 -26.41 -39.11
C SER A 2 8.72 -25.19 -38.61
N PHE A 3 8.55 -25.08 -37.30
CA PHE A 3 8.06 -23.84 -36.69
C PHE A 3 9.15 -22.78 -36.84
N HIS A 4 8.96 -21.85 -37.78
CA HIS A 4 9.72 -20.61 -37.83
C HIS A 4 9.31 -19.75 -36.62
N TYR A 5 9.97 -19.96 -35.48
CA TYR A 5 10.04 -18.93 -34.44
C TYR A 5 10.99 -17.84 -34.97
N GLN A 6 10.50 -17.00 -35.88
CA GLN A 6 11.11 -15.69 -36.09
C GLN A 6 11.17 -15.00 -34.73
N SER A 7 12.30 -14.38 -34.44
CA SER A 7 12.61 -13.71 -33.19
C SER A 7 11.49 -12.73 -32.81
N LEU A 8 10.51 -13.19 -32.03
CA LEU A 8 9.57 -12.32 -31.34
C LEU A 8 10.41 -11.43 -30.45
N SER A 9 10.56 -10.17 -30.86
CA SER A 9 11.31 -9.22 -30.06
C SER A 9 10.55 -8.95 -28.77
N SER A 10 11.27 -8.79 -27.66
CA SER A 10 10.68 -8.42 -26.37
C SER A 10 9.74 -7.20 -26.49
N SER A 11 10.06 -6.28 -27.40
CA SER A 11 9.25 -5.11 -27.75
C SER A 11 7.90 -5.42 -28.38
N GLN A 12 7.76 -6.47 -29.21
CA GLN A 12 6.48 -6.86 -29.79
C GLN A 12 5.57 -7.50 -28.74
N VAL A 13 6.13 -8.31 -27.85
CA VAL A 13 5.40 -8.95 -26.75
C VAL A 13 4.93 -7.91 -25.74
N SER A 14 5.76 -6.91 -25.41
CA SER A 14 5.37 -5.81 -24.53
C SER A 14 4.29 -4.91 -25.14
N LEU A 15 4.36 -4.61 -26.45
CA LEU A 15 3.32 -3.87 -27.15
C LEU A 15 1.97 -4.62 -27.16
N ILE A 16 1.99 -5.94 -27.35
CA ILE A 16 0.79 -6.78 -27.24
C ILE A 16 0.25 -6.74 -25.82
N SER A 17 1.12 -6.84 -24.81
CA SER A 17 0.72 -6.72 -23.40
C SER A 17 0.03 -5.39 -23.12
N ILE A 18 0.62 -4.27 -23.55
CA ILE A 18 0.05 -2.92 -23.37
C ILE A 18 -1.30 -2.80 -24.09
N SER A 19 -1.39 -3.27 -25.34
CA SER A 19 -2.62 -3.22 -26.13
C SER A 19 -3.75 -4.05 -25.51
N LEU A 20 -3.42 -5.20 -24.92
CA LEU A 20 -4.38 -6.04 -24.20
C LEU A 20 -4.82 -5.40 -22.88
N THR A 21 -3.93 -4.71 -22.16
CA THR A 21 -4.29 -3.94 -20.95
C THR A 21 -5.28 -2.82 -21.30
N PHE A 22 -5.02 -2.07 -22.38
CA PHE A 22 -5.96 -1.06 -22.88
C PHE A 22 -7.30 -1.67 -23.28
N ALA A 23 -7.30 -2.83 -23.95
CA ALA A 23 -8.54 -3.53 -24.30
C ALA A 23 -9.32 -4.00 -23.06
N LEU A 24 -8.63 -4.43 -22.01
CA LEU A 24 -9.25 -4.88 -20.74
C LEU A 24 -9.89 -3.71 -19.97
N LEU A 25 -9.30 -2.51 -20.06
CA LEU A 25 -9.83 -1.29 -19.44
C LEU A 25 -10.95 -0.62 -20.26
N LEU A 26 -10.90 -0.71 -21.59
CA LEU A 26 -11.83 0.01 -22.49
C LEU A 26 -13.00 -0.83 -22.99
N VAL A 27 -12.82 -2.14 -23.16
CA VAL A 27 -13.86 -3.01 -23.74
C VAL A 27 -14.67 -3.63 -22.61
N GLY A 28 -15.71 -2.91 -22.18
CA GLY A 28 -16.63 -3.32 -21.12
C GLY A 28 -17.47 -4.59 -21.39
N SER A 29 -17.18 -5.40 -22.43
CA SER A 29 -17.84 -6.68 -22.69
C SER A 29 -17.17 -7.42 -23.84
N ARG A 30 -16.70 -8.65 -23.57
CA ARG A 30 -16.65 -9.90 -24.39
C ARG A 30 -16.61 -9.87 -25.94
N ARG A 31 -16.28 -8.77 -26.61
CA ARG A 31 -16.17 -8.75 -28.08
C ARG A 31 -14.95 -9.52 -28.60
N LEU A 32 -13.99 -9.82 -27.71
CA LEU A 32 -12.77 -10.54 -28.04
C LEU A 32 -12.72 -11.89 -27.31
N THR A 33 -12.62 -12.98 -28.07
CA THR A 33 -12.32 -14.32 -27.55
C THR A 33 -10.98 -14.79 -28.10
N LEU A 34 -10.02 -15.07 -27.22
CA LEU A 34 -8.67 -15.52 -27.59
C LEU A 34 -8.52 -17.03 -27.38
N PRO A 35 -7.87 -17.75 -28.32
CA PRO A 35 -7.53 -19.15 -28.12
C PRO A 35 -6.34 -19.28 -27.16
N TRP A 36 -6.47 -20.10 -26.12
CA TRP A 36 -5.43 -20.29 -25.11
C TRP A 36 -4.31 -21.24 -25.57
N LYS A 37 -4.61 -22.21 -26.44
CA LYS A 37 -3.67 -23.29 -26.84
C LYS A 37 -2.35 -22.78 -27.42
N PRO A 38 -2.32 -21.81 -28.35
CA PRO A 38 -1.05 -21.32 -28.91
C PRO A 38 -0.15 -20.67 -27.85
N LEU A 39 -0.74 -19.98 -26.86
CA LEU A 39 0.01 -19.39 -25.74
C LEU A 39 0.53 -20.47 -24.79
N PHE A 40 -0.25 -21.53 -24.58
CA PHE A 40 0.19 -22.68 -23.79
C PHE A 40 1.36 -23.41 -24.45
N ASP A 41 1.27 -23.71 -25.75
CA ASP A 41 2.34 -24.40 -26.48
C ASP A 41 3.64 -23.57 -26.47
N LEU A 42 3.52 -22.24 -26.59
CA LEU A 42 4.64 -21.32 -26.48
C LEU A 42 5.28 -21.35 -25.09
N TYR A 43 4.47 -21.27 -24.03
CA TYR A 43 4.96 -21.34 -22.65
C TYR A 43 5.63 -22.69 -22.35
N TYR A 44 4.96 -23.79 -22.72
CA TYR A 44 5.47 -25.15 -22.53
C TYR A 44 6.79 -25.37 -23.27
N PHE A 45 6.94 -24.82 -24.48
CA PHE A 45 8.20 -24.89 -25.22
C PHE A 45 9.36 -24.20 -24.48
N TRP A 46 9.16 -22.99 -23.98
CA TRP A 46 10.23 -22.22 -23.33
C TRP A 46 10.58 -22.70 -21.91
N GLU A 47 9.66 -23.41 -21.25
CA GLU A 47 9.84 -23.86 -19.88
C GLU A 47 10.23 -25.34 -19.78
N HIS A 48 9.65 -26.21 -20.62
CA HIS A 48 9.81 -27.67 -20.51
C HIS A 48 10.56 -28.31 -21.69
N SER A 49 10.90 -27.58 -22.75
CA SER A 49 11.69 -28.15 -23.86
C SER A 49 13.17 -28.28 -23.50
N ASP A 50 13.78 -29.42 -23.81
CA ASP A 50 15.23 -29.65 -23.69
C ASP A 50 16.07 -28.62 -24.46
N ALA A 51 15.54 -28.08 -25.56
CA ALA A 51 16.24 -27.09 -26.36
C ALA A 51 16.32 -25.73 -25.65
N ALA A 52 15.25 -25.34 -24.96
CA ALA A 52 15.20 -24.09 -24.21
C ALA A 52 15.92 -24.21 -22.86
N SER A 53 15.74 -25.32 -22.13
CA SER A 53 16.36 -25.53 -20.82
C SER A 53 17.89 -25.65 -20.88
N ARG A 54 18.43 -26.15 -22.00
CA ARG A 54 19.89 -26.22 -22.25
C ARG A 54 20.45 -24.97 -22.93
N ASN A 55 19.69 -23.88 -23.02
CA ASN A 55 20.07 -22.63 -23.67
C ASN A 55 20.53 -22.80 -25.14
N LEU A 56 20.03 -23.81 -25.86
CA LEU A 56 20.35 -24.00 -27.28
C LEU A 56 19.68 -22.95 -28.17
N ILE A 57 18.65 -22.27 -27.64
CA ILE A 57 17.97 -21.14 -28.27
C ILE A 57 18.11 -19.94 -27.32
N PRO A 58 18.83 -18.88 -27.70
CA PRO A 58 19.01 -17.72 -26.84
C PRO A 58 17.69 -16.96 -26.69
N SER A 59 17.18 -16.84 -25.47
CA SER A 59 16.07 -15.93 -25.15
C SER A 59 16.62 -14.52 -24.90
N GLN A 60 15.96 -13.49 -25.43
CA GLN A 60 16.25 -12.10 -25.04
C GLN A 60 15.99 -11.89 -23.55
N SER A 61 16.76 -11.03 -22.90
CA SER A 61 16.54 -10.66 -21.50
C SER A 61 15.11 -10.12 -21.31
N GLY A 62 14.41 -10.65 -20.30
CA GLY A 62 13.02 -10.26 -20.01
C GLY A 62 11.92 -10.88 -20.89
N PHE A 63 12.25 -11.72 -21.88
CA PHE A 63 11.24 -12.38 -22.73
C PHE A 63 10.26 -13.25 -21.92
N LYS A 64 10.79 -14.09 -21.00
CA LYS A 64 9.94 -14.95 -20.15
C LYS A 64 8.96 -14.13 -19.29
N SER A 65 9.44 -13.04 -18.67
CA SER A 65 8.58 -12.13 -17.87
C SER A 65 7.49 -11.47 -18.73
N SER A 66 7.84 -11.05 -19.94
CA SER A 66 6.89 -10.48 -20.90
C SER A 66 5.84 -11.50 -21.35
N LEU A 67 6.25 -12.75 -21.61
CA LEU A 67 5.35 -13.84 -21.96
C LEU A 67 4.36 -14.14 -20.83
N LEU A 68 4.84 -14.24 -19.59
CA LEU A 68 3.99 -14.43 -18.42
C LEU A 68 2.98 -13.28 -18.26
N SER A 69 3.40 -12.05 -18.50
CA SER A 69 2.52 -10.87 -18.47
C SER A 69 1.42 -10.97 -19.52
N VAL A 70 1.77 -11.30 -20.77
CA VAL A 70 0.79 -11.49 -21.86
C VAL A 70 -0.22 -12.58 -21.52
N ILE A 71 0.23 -13.71 -20.95
CA ILE A 71 -0.66 -14.79 -20.51
C ILE A 71 -1.64 -14.29 -19.44
N LYS A 72 -1.14 -13.56 -18.43
CA LYS A 72 -1.97 -12.99 -17.35
C LYS A 72 -3.05 -12.04 -17.89
N TYR A 73 -2.71 -11.14 -18.83
CA TYR A 73 -3.67 -10.20 -19.42
C TYR A 73 -4.64 -10.85 -20.41
N SER A 74 -4.19 -11.84 -21.19
CA SER A 74 -5.04 -12.52 -22.18
C SER A 74 -6.13 -13.39 -21.56
N ARG A 75 -5.95 -13.74 -20.28
CA ARG A 75 -6.75 -14.76 -19.60
C ARG A 75 -8.23 -14.43 -19.48
N SER A 76 -8.55 -13.16 -19.24
CA SER A 76 -9.94 -12.69 -19.16
C SER A 76 -10.72 -12.89 -20.47
N PHE A 77 -10.01 -13.04 -21.58
CA PHE A 77 -10.57 -13.24 -22.93
C PHE A 77 -10.60 -14.70 -23.37
N PHE A 78 -10.15 -15.64 -22.54
CA PHE A 78 -10.20 -17.06 -22.89
C PHE A 78 -11.63 -17.61 -22.86
N SER A 79 -11.92 -18.54 -23.77
CA SER A 79 -13.21 -19.23 -23.81
C SER A 79 -13.42 -20.14 -22.60
N TRP A 80 -14.63 -20.13 -22.04
CA TRP A 80 -15.08 -20.96 -20.91
C TRP A 80 -14.90 -22.46 -21.12
N SER A 81 -14.76 -22.91 -22.37
CA SER A 81 -14.43 -24.30 -22.74
C SER A 81 -13.16 -24.84 -22.07
N LEU A 82 -12.26 -23.98 -21.60
CA LEU A 82 -11.05 -24.36 -20.87
C LEU A 82 -11.34 -25.09 -19.55
N HIS A 83 -12.41 -24.71 -18.84
CA HIS A 83 -12.80 -25.38 -17.60
C HIS A 83 -13.35 -26.79 -17.83
N ARG A 84 -13.99 -27.03 -18.99
CA ARG A 84 -14.62 -28.32 -19.37
C ARG A 84 -13.66 -29.27 -20.09
N ASN A 85 -12.69 -28.71 -20.82
CA ASN A 85 -11.61 -29.46 -21.47
C ASN A 85 -10.25 -29.14 -20.82
N PRO A 86 -9.99 -29.61 -19.59
CA PRO A 86 -8.62 -29.77 -19.12
C PRO A 86 -8.05 -30.97 -19.87
N GLY A 87 -7.63 -30.80 -21.12
CA GLY A 87 -7.42 -31.88 -22.10
C GLY A 87 -6.59 -33.10 -21.65
N GLN A 88 -5.84 -33.03 -20.54
CA GLN A 88 -5.32 -34.18 -19.81
C GLN A 88 -5.31 -33.78 -18.33
N ARG A 89 -6.29 -34.21 -17.52
CA ARG A 89 -6.23 -34.11 -16.06
C ARG A 89 -4.93 -34.77 -15.59
N PRO A 90 -3.91 -34.04 -15.11
CA PRO A 90 -2.74 -34.63 -14.48
C PRO A 90 -3.09 -35.07 -13.04
N LEU A 91 -4.35 -35.45 -12.80
CA LEU A 91 -4.88 -35.87 -11.49
C LEU A 91 -4.43 -37.30 -11.13
N SER A 92 -3.53 -37.88 -11.93
CA SER A 92 -2.84 -39.14 -11.64
C SER A 92 -1.36 -38.92 -11.32
N HIS A 93 -0.97 -37.72 -10.88
CA HIS A 93 0.37 -37.48 -10.34
C HIS A 93 0.27 -37.30 -8.83
N TYR A 94 1.16 -37.97 -8.09
CA TYR A 94 1.17 -37.89 -6.64
C TYR A 94 1.39 -36.43 -6.22
N PRO A 95 0.67 -35.90 -5.23
CA PRO A 95 0.82 -34.52 -4.75
C PRO A 95 2.24 -34.14 -4.26
N ASN A 96 3.13 -35.12 -4.07
CA ASN A 96 4.53 -34.92 -3.69
C ASN A 96 5.50 -34.92 -4.88
N ASP A 97 5.02 -35.16 -6.11
CA ASP A 97 5.87 -35.22 -7.28
C ASP A 97 6.15 -33.82 -7.85
N SER A 98 7.39 -33.59 -8.32
CA SER A 98 7.80 -32.39 -9.08
C SER A 98 6.79 -31.92 -10.17
N PRO A 99 6.15 -32.80 -10.97
CA PRO A 99 5.10 -32.41 -11.90
C PRO A 99 3.88 -31.71 -11.28
N MET A 100 3.53 -31.96 -10.01
CA MET A 100 2.37 -31.30 -9.39
C MET A 100 2.55 -29.78 -9.33
N THR A 101 3.77 -29.30 -9.05
CA THR A 101 4.09 -27.86 -9.07
C THR A 101 3.87 -27.26 -10.45
N ASN A 102 4.37 -27.91 -11.51
CA ASN A 102 4.16 -27.44 -12.88
C ASN A 102 2.67 -27.37 -13.24
N VAL A 103 1.91 -28.37 -12.80
CA VAL A 103 0.45 -28.43 -13.00
C VAL A 103 -0.23 -27.26 -12.32
N MET A 104 0.10 -26.99 -11.05
CA MET A 104 -0.48 -25.87 -10.32
C MET A 104 -0.07 -24.51 -10.91
N THR A 105 1.17 -24.35 -11.38
CA THR A 105 1.59 -23.16 -12.12
C THR A 105 0.76 -22.97 -13.41
N PHE A 106 0.47 -24.03 -14.17
CA PHE A 106 -0.41 -23.92 -15.34
C PHE A 106 -1.82 -23.47 -14.95
N PHE A 107 -2.40 -24.04 -13.89
CA PHE A 107 -3.71 -23.59 -13.38
C PHE A 107 -3.66 -22.12 -12.96
N ASN A 108 -2.62 -21.71 -12.23
CA ASN A 108 -2.46 -20.34 -11.82
C ASN A 108 -2.22 -19.38 -13.00
N LEU A 109 -1.64 -19.82 -14.12
CA LEU A 109 -1.36 -18.96 -15.28
C LEU A 109 -2.51 -18.89 -16.29
N PHE A 110 -3.22 -19.98 -16.54
CA PHE A 110 -4.17 -20.06 -17.65
C PHE A 110 -5.64 -20.07 -17.21
N LEU A 111 -5.95 -20.47 -15.98
CA LEU A 111 -7.34 -20.66 -15.57
C LEU A 111 -8.03 -19.29 -15.32
N PRO A 112 -9.06 -18.92 -16.11
CA PRO A 112 -9.76 -17.67 -15.92
C PRO A 112 -10.63 -17.76 -14.67
N THR A 113 -10.52 -16.74 -13.82
CA THR A 113 -11.31 -16.66 -12.58
C THR A 113 -12.28 -15.49 -12.59
N SER A 114 -12.36 -14.73 -13.70
CA SER A 114 -13.26 -13.58 -13.80
C SER A 114 -14.72 -14.04 -13.77
N SER A 115 -15.52 -13.32 -12.99
CA SER A 115 -16.97 -13.51 -12.84
C SER A 115 -17.74 -13.39 -14.16
N ASP A 116 -17.15 -12.79 -15.18
CA ASP A 116 -17.76 -12.57 -16.48
C ASP A 116 -17.58 -13.76 -17.42
N VAL A 117 -16.89 -14.83 -17.03
CA VAL A 117 -16.46 -15.93 -17.92
C VAL A 117 -17.50 -17.04 -18.06
N GLY A 118 -18.37 -17.23 -17.07
CA GLY A 118 -19.48 -18.19 -17.16
C GLY A 118 -20.17 -18.45 -15.81
N PRO A 119 -21.20 -19.31 -15.80
CA PRO A 119 -21.86 -19.70 -14.56
C PRO A 119 -20.88 -20.41 -13.60
N PRO A 120 -21.07 -20.28 -12.26
CA PRO A 120 -20.23 -20.92 -11.24
C PRO A 120 -19.96 -22.41 -11.46
N GLU A 121 -21.01 -23.14 -11.82
CA GLU A 121 -21.01 -24.60 -12.04
C GLU A 121 -20.06 -25.05 -13.16
N SER A 122 -19.78 -24.15 -14.11
CA SER A 122 -18.91 -24.43 -15.26
C SER A 122 -17.53 -23.80 -15.13
N THR A 123 -17.19 -23.18 -14.00
CA THR A 123 -15.95 -22.42 -13.82
C THR A 123 -15.13 -22.94 -12.63
N TYR A 124 -15.33 -22.39 -11.43
CA TYR A 124 -14.54 -22.71 -10.25
C TYR A 124 -15.07 -23.93 -9.48
N ALA A 125 -16.37 -24.19 -9.52
CA ALA A 125 -16.96 -25.34 -8.82
C ALA A 125 -16.40 -26.69 -9.28
N LEU A 126 -15.87 -26.77 -10.51
CA LEU A 126 -15.34 -28.00 -11.11
C LEU A 126 -14.04 -28.51 -10.49
N TRP A 127 -13.25 -27.63 -9.89
CA TRP A 127 -11.91 -27.97 -9.37
C TRP A 127 -11.72 -27.56 -7.91
N MET A 128 -12.51 -26.61 -7.40
CA MET A 128 -12.32 -26.05 -6.07
C MET A 128 -12.40 -27.12 -4.97
N GLU A 129 -13.46 -27.93 -4.94
CA GLU A 129 -13.63 -28.98 -3.91
C GLU A 129 -12.50 -30.02 -3.93
N GLU A 130 -12.07 -30.43 -5.13
CA GLU A 130 -10.99 -31.40 -5.31
C GLU A 130 -9.66 -30.86 -4.78
N PHE A 131 -9.30 -29.63 -5.14
CA PHE A 131 -8.05 -29.03 -4.65
C PHE A 131 -8.08 -28.75 -3.15
N PHE A 132 -9.21 -28.35 -2.57
CA PHE A 132 -9.34 -28.25 -1.11
C PHE A 132 -9.25 -29.61 -0.42
N GLY A 133 -9.78 -30.67 -1.04
CA GLY A 133 -9.60 -32.05 -0.56
C GLY A 133 -8.12 -32.46 -0.51
N PHE A 134 -7.35 -32.17 -1.57
CA PHE A 134 -5.90 -32.36 -1.52
C PHE A 134 -5.26 -31.47 -0.46
N TRP A 135 -5.60 -30.19 -0.42
CA TRP A 135 -4.92 -29.24 0.44
C TRP A 135 -5.11 -29.52 1.94
N THR A 136 -6.27 -30.05 2.33
CA THR A 136 -6.56 -30.49 3.70
C THR A 136 -5.94 -31.85 4.03
N ALA A 137 -5.79 -32.74 3.05
CA ALA A 137 -5.16 -34.06 3.24
C ALA A 137 -3.64 -33.96 3.49
N TYR A 138 -2.98 -32.90 3.02
CA TYR A 138 -1.52 -32.74 3.15
C TYR A 138 -1.14 -31.66 4.18
N GLY A 139 -0.48 -32.10 5.26
CA GLY A 139 0.08 -31.22 6.29
C GLY A 139 1.46 -30.64 5.96
N ASN A 140 2.22 -31.27 5.07
CA ASN A 140 3.57 -30.83 4.70
C ASN A 140 3.48 -29.77 3.61
N SER A 141 3.69 -28.49 3.94
CA SER A 141 3.65 -27.33 3.01
C SER A 141 4.43 -27.61 1.72
N PRO A 142 3.75 -28.02 0.63
CA PRO A 142 4.41 -28.41 -0.61
C PRO A 142 4.66 -27.19 -1.48
N ALA A 143 5.67 -27.24 -2.37
CA ALA A 143 6.02 -26.08 -3.22
C ALA A 143 4.85 -25.58 -4.09
N TRP A 144 3.94 -26.46 -4.50
CA TRP A 144 2.75 -26.10 -5.29
C TRP A 144 1.71 -25.28 -4.52
N GLU A 145 1.77 -25.25 -3.18
CA GLU A 145 0.84 -24.49 -2.33
C GLU A 145 0.89 -22.99 -2.60
N ILE A 146 2.06 -22.46 -2.98
CA ILE A 146 2.24 -21.05 -3.36
C ILE A 146 1.35 -20.70 -4.58
N GLU A 147 1.44 -21.51 -5.62
CA GLU A 147 0.69 -21.33 -6.86
C GLU A 147 -0.82 -21.48 -6.62
N PHE A 148 -1.20 -22.41 -5.72
CA PHE A 148 -2.59 -22.59 -5.33
C PHE A 148 -3.12 -21.38 -4.56
N PHE A 149 -2.36 -20.85 -3.60
CA PHE A 149 -2.72 -19.64 -2.87
C PHE A 149 -2.91 -18.43 -3.80
N GLN A 150 -2.03 -18.25 -4.78
CA GLN A 150 -2.17 -17.18 -5.78
C GLN A 150 -3.43 -17.36 -6.65
N LEU A 151 -3.75 -18.61 -7.02
CA LEU A 151 -4.98 -18.92 -7.74
C LEU A 151 -6.23 -18.63 -6.90
N LEU A 152 -6.26 -19.07 -5.64
CA LEU A 152 -7.33 -18.78 -4.69
C LEU A 152 -7.47 -17.27 -4.45
N SER A 153 -6.34 -16.57 -4.33
CA SER A 153 -6.30 -15.13 -4.18
C SER A 153 -7.06 -14.39 -5.27
N ARG A 154 -6.68 -14.70 -6.51
CA ARG A 154 -7.30 -14.13 -7.70
C ARG A 154 -8.76 -14.56 -7.83
N LEU A 155 -9.11 -15.78 -7.43
CA LEU A 155 -10.50 -16.25 -7.45
C LEU A 155 -11.37 -15.43 -6.49
N ALA A 156 -10.92 -15.21 -5.26
CA ALA A 156 -11.61 -14.40 -4.27
C ALA A 156 -11.72 -12.93 -4.73
N HIS A 157 -10.66 -12.38 -5.33
CA HIS A 157 -10.66 -11.02 -5.87
C HIS A 157 -11.77 -10.81 -6.92
N HIS A 158 -11.94 -11.75 -7.86
CA HIS A 158 -12.91 -11.60 -8.95
C HIS A 158 -14.36 -11.96 -8.60
N ASN A 159 -14.57 -12.70 -7.50
CA ASN A 159 -15.87 -13.28 -7.12
C ASN A 159 -16.28 -12.91 -5.68
N VAL A 160 -16.02 -11.68 -5.29
CA VAL A 160 -16.40 -11.15 -3.97
C VAL A 160 -17.91 -11.32 -3.75
N GLY A 161 -18.28 -11.96 -2.63
CA GLY A 161 -19.67 -12.19 -2.23
C GLY A 161 -20.42 -13.29 -3.00
N ARG A 162 -19.80 -13.95 -4.00
CA ARG A 162 -20.44 -15.03 -4.78
C ARG A 162 -20.10 -16.44 -4.27
N ILE A 163 -18.93 -16.61 -3.67
CA ILE A 163 -18.45 -17.89 -3.15
C ILE A 163 -18.66 -17.90 -1.65
N ASP A 164 -19.26 -18.97 -1.13
CA ASP A 164 -19.29 -19.21 0.31
C ASP A 164 -17.99 -19.88 0.74
N TRP A 165 -17.14 -19.13 1.43
CA TRP A 165 -15.86 -19.62 1.93
C TRP A 165 -15.95 -20.27 3.31
N SER A 166 -17.11 -20.24 3.97
CA SER A 166 -17.28 -20.74 5.34
C SER A 166 -16.67 -22.14 5.59
N PRO A 167 -16.79 -23.14 4.69
CA PRO A 167 -16.22 -24.47 4.93
C PRO A 167 -14.70 -24.49 5.05
N TRP A 168 -14.00 -23.62 4.33
CA TRP A 168 -12.54 -23.65 4.20
C TRP A 168 -11.83 -22.52 4.94
N THR A 169 -12.58 -21.57 5.50
CA THR A 169 -12.03 -20.35 6.12
C THR A 169 -11.01 -20.72 7.21
N ARG A 170 -11.35 -21.64 8.11
CA ARG A 170 -10.46 -22.05 9.21
C ARG A 170 -9.13 -22.64 8.71
N ASP A 171 -9.18 -23.47 7.68
CA ASP A 171 -7.99 -24.10 7.11
C ASP A 171 -7.09 -23.06 6.45
N ILE A 172 -7.67 -22.10 5.72
CA ILE A 172 -6.96 -20.98 5.11
C ILE A 172 -6.22 -20.16 6.17
N PHE A 173 -6.90 -19.74 7.25
CA PHE A 173 -6.27 -18.97 8.34
C PHE A 173 -5.17 -19.75 9.05
N THR A 174 -5.36 -21.05 9.26
CA THR A 174 -4.33 -21.93 9.86
C THR A 174 -3.09 -22.00 8.97
N LYS A 175 -3.28 -22.15 7.66
CA LYS A 175 -2.19 -22.17 6.69
C LYS A 175 -1.47 -20.82 6.57
N ILE A 176 -2.20 -19.70 6.65
CA ILE A 176 -1.62 -18.35 6.73
C ILE A 176 -0.77 -18.20 8.00
N MET A 177 -1.26 -18.67 9.15
CA MET A 177 -0.49 -18.62 10.39
C MET A 177 0.81 -19.44 10.30
N ASN A 178 0.75 -20.64 9.73
CA ASN A 178 1.94 -21.47 9.50
C ASN A 178 2.92 -20.82 8.50
N ALA A 179 2.39 -20.18 7.46
CA ALA A 179 3.13 -19.44 6.44
C ALA A 179 3.93 -18.24 6.98
N LEU A 180 3.49 -17.65 8.09
CA LEU A 180 4.22 -16.57 8.76
C LEU A 180 5.54 -17.04 9.41
N ASN A 181 5.75 -18.36 9.54
CA ASN A 181 6.99 -18.96 10.07
C ASN A 181 7.44 -18.34 11.40
N LEU A 182 6.48 -18.08 12.29
CA LEU A 182 6.74 -17.42 13.56
C LEU A 182 7.62 -18.30 14.47
N PRO A 183 8.61 -17.72 15.18
CA PRO A 183 9.45 -18.47 16.10
C PRO A 183 8.65 -18.76 17.37
N VAL A 184 7.88 -19.85 17.35
CA VAL A 184 7.11 -20.36 18.51
C VAL A 184 7.93 -21.40 19.30
N THR A 185 9.02 -21.91 18.73
CA THR A 185 9.86 -22.94 19.35
C THR A 185 11.05 -22.36 20.12
N TYR A 186 11.27 -22.84 21.34
CA TYR A 186 12.46 -22.54 22.13
C TYR A 186 13.73 -23.09 21.43
N GLY A 187 14.79 -22.26 21.30
CA GLY A 187 16.08 -22.71 20.76
C GLY A 187 16.18 -22.86 19.24
N GLY A 188 15.27 -22.25 18.46
CA GLY A 188 15.39 -22.18 16.98
C GLY A 188 15.19 -23.51 16.25
N SER A 189 14.71 -24.54 16.93
CA SER A 189 14.56 -25.91 16.41
C SER A 189 13.26 -26.15 15.62
N GLY A 190 12.55 -25.08 15.23
CA GLY A 190 11.31 -25.17 14.48
C GLY A 190 11.54 -25.49 13.00
N LEU A 191 10.69 -26.37 12.44
CA LEU A 191 10.60 -26.57 11.00
C LEU A 191 10.17 -25.24 10.35
N ARG A 192 11.00 -24.68 9.47
CA ARG A 192 10.62 -23.54 8.64
C ARG A 192 9.91 -24.07 7.40
N PHE A 193 8.67 -23.65 7.18
CA PHE A 193 7.98 -23.91 5.94
C PHE A 193 8.64 -23.08 4.82
N GLN A 194 8.77 -23.66 3.62
CA GLN A 194 9.35 -22.96 2.45
C GLN A 194 8.55 -21.72 2.03
N PHE A 195 7.29 -21.64 2.47
CA PHE A 195 6.38 -20.56 2.16
C PHE A 195 6.80 -19.25 2.86
N GLY A 196 7.22 -18.26 2.08
CA GLY A 196 7.35 -16.88 2.51
C GLY A 196 6.22 -16.04 1.91
N LEU A 197 5.50 -15.28 2.74
CA LEU A 197 4.41 -14.38 2.32
C LEU A 197 4.85 -13.19 1.46
N SER A 198 6.13 -13.11 1.07
CA SER A 198 6.71 -11.93 0.42
C SER A 198 6.08 -11.56 -0.92
N ASP A 199 5.39 -12.49 -1.59
CA ASP A 199 4.76 -12.26 -2.91
C ASP A 199 3.32 -12.81 -3.00
N ALA A 200 2.78 -13.30 -1.88
CA ALA A 200 1.44 -13.86 -1.83
C ALA A 200 0.43 -12.77 -1.48
N THR A 201 -0.28 -12.30 -2.50
CA THR A 201 -1.42 -11.38 -2.38
C THR A 201 -2.55 -12.06 -1.60
N LEU A 202 -2.56 -12.04 -0.27
CA LEU A 202 -3.62 -12.71 0.48
C LEU A 202 -4.91 -11.90 0.42
N PRO A 203 -6.04 -12.47 -0.06
CA PRO A 203 -7.31 -11.76 -0.08
C PRO A 203 -8.08 -12.03 1.23
N VAL A 204 -7.42 -12.02 2.39
CA VAL A 204 -8.09 -12.35 3.68
C VAL A 204 -9.36 -11.51 3.84
N ASP A 205 -9.27 -10.24 3.46
CA ASP A 205 -10.37 -9.28 3.46
C ASP A 205 -11.48 -9.53 2.45
N ARG A 206 -11.31 -10.46 1.50
CA ARG A 206 -12.28 -10.77 0.43
C ARG A 206 -12.92 -12.15 0.60
N ILE A 207 -12.45 -12.91 1.60
CA ILE A 207 -13.03 -14.17 2.05
C ILE A 207 -14.16 -13.80 3.03
N HIS A 208 -15.30 -13.37 2.50
CA HIS A 208 -16.48 -13.16 3.32
C HIS A 208 -17.12 -14.53 3.61
N SER A 209 -16.95 -15.03 4.84
CA SER A 209 -17.63 -16.24 5.30
C SER A 209 -19.09 -15.92 5.65
N GLY A 210 -20.01 -16.81 5.27
CA GLY A 210 -21.38 -16.78 5.78
C GLY A 210 -21.49 -17.09 7.28
N ARG A 211 -22.74 -17.08 7.75
CA ARG A 211 -23.31 -17.09 9.13
C ARG A 211 -22.73 -18.03 10.22
N ARG A 212 -21.73 -18.88 9.99
CA ARG A 212 -21.32 -19.93 10.95
C ARG A 212 -20.18 -19.53 11.91
N GLU A 213 -19.16 -18.84 11.41
CA GLU A 213 -18.10 -18.16 12.16
C GLU A 213 -17.74 -16.93 11.31
N SER A 214 -17.78 -15.73 11.90
CA SER A 214 -17.46 -14.54 11.13
C SER A 214 -15.97 -14.54 10.78
N HIS A 215 -15.62 -14.38 9.52
CA HIS A 215 -14.25 -14.21 9.02
C HIS A 215 -13.51 -13.11 9.81
N HIS A 216 -14.27 -12.14 10.33
CA HIS A 216 -13.81 -11.12 11.25
C HIS A 216 -13.26 -11.68 12.57
N GLU A 217 -13.95 -12.60 13.25
CA GLU A 217 -13.44 -13.24 14.48
C GLU A 217 -12.15 -14.05 14.24
N LEU A 218 -12.02 -14.70 13.08
CA LEU A 218 -10.80 -15.44 12.73
C LEU A 218 -9.64 -14.50 12.43
N LEU A 219 -9.92 -13.35 11.80
CA LEU A 219 -8.95 -12.29 11.60
C LEU A 219 -8.52 -11.66 12.92
N GLU A 220 -9.45 -11.35 13.81
CA GLU A 220 -9.17 -10.83 15.15
C GLU A 220 -8.25 -11.79 15.90
N ARG A 221 -8.58 -13.09 15.93
CA ARG A 221 -7.74 -14.12 16.57
C ARG A 221 -6.35 -14.20 15.95
N LEU A 222 -6.24 -14.11 14.62
CA LEU A 222 -4.95 -14.10 13.93
C LEU A 222 -4.12 -12.89 14.36
N LEU A 223 -4.71 -11.69 14.35
CA LEU A 223 -4.05 -10.44 14.72
C LEU A 223 -3.63 -10.43 16.20
N CYS A 224 -4.50 -10.89 17.12
CA CYS A 224 -4.15 -11.06 18.52
C CYS A 224 -3.01 -12.07 18.71
N ALA A 225 -2.97 -13.17 17.95
CA ALA A 225 -1.90 -14.16 18.06
C ALA A 225 -0.53 -13.62 17.61
N ILE A 226 -0.51 -12.64 16.71
CA ILE A 226 0.71 -12.04 16.18
C ILE A 226 1.09 -10.70 16.85
N GLU A 227 0.23 -10.18 17.73
CA GLU A 227 0.39 -8.89 18.42
C GLU A 227 1.76 -8.76 19.12
N SER A 228 2.20 -9.80 19.83
CA SER A 228 3.46 -9.80 20.55
C SER A 228 4.70 -9.61 19.66
N TYR A 229 4.60 -9.96 18.37
CA TYR A 229 5.70 -9.84 17.40
C TYR A 229 5.82 -8.44 16.80
N TYR A 230 4.83 -7.56 17.01
CA TYR A 230 4.87 -6.15 16.60
C TYR A 230 5.51 -5.23 17.61
N TYR A 231 5.64 -5.68 18.87
CA TYR A 231 6.22 -4.84 19.91
C TYR A 231 7.68 -4.49 19.54
N PRO A 232 8.11 -3.21 19.61
CA PRO A 232 9.44 -2.79 19.16
C PRO A 232 10.60 -3.55 19.80
N ALA A 233 10.43 -4.11 20.99
CA ALA A 233 11.48 -4.91 21.64
C ALA A 233 11.60 -6.35 21.12
N ASN A 234 10.64 -6.83 20.30
CA ASN A 234 10.56 -8.22 19.83
C ASN A 234 10.90 -8.37 18.33
N THR A 235 11.60 -7.39 17.75
CA THR A 235 11.97 -7.40 16.32
C THR A 235 12.82 -8.61 15.98
N ASN A 236 12.36 -9.42 15.04
CA ASN A 236 13.08 -10.58 14.51
C ASN A 236 12.91 -10.67 12.98
N SER A 237 13.50 -11.67 12.34
CA SER A 237 13.41 -11.84 10.88
C SER A 237 11.97 -12.05 10.36
N ALA A 238 11.04 -12.51 11.21
CA ALA A 238 9.62 -12.64 10.86
C ALA A 238 8.85 -11.31 10.99
N SER A 239 9.34 -10.33 11.77
CA SER A 239 8.69 -9.02 11.93
C SER A 239 8.55 -8.27 10.61
N GLU A 240 9.56 -8.31 9.72
CA GLU A 240 9.47 -7.66 8.40
C GLU A 240 8.43 -8.31 7.48
N ILE A 241 8.32 -9.64 7.52
CA ILE A 241 7.27 -10.38 6.78
C ILE A 241 5.89 -10.04 7.33
N LEU A 242 5.76 -9.97 8.66
CA LEU A 242 4.52 -9.61 9.35
C LEU A 242 4.06 -8.18 9.02
N HIS A 243 4.98 -7.21 9.02
CA HIS A 243 4.65 -5.84 8.63
C HIS A 243 4.24 -5.74 7.17
N SER A 244 4.94 -6.46 6.28
CA SER A 244 4.58 -6.55 4.86
C SER A 244 3.19 -7.15 4.69
N PHE A 245 2.87 -8.21 5.44
CA PHE A 245 1.57 -8.86 5.44
C PHE A 245 0.44 -7.91 5.87
N ILE A 246 0.56 -7.21 7.02
CA ILE A 246 -0.48 -6.25 7.43
C ILE A 246 -0.59 -5.08 6.45
N SER A 247 0.54 -4.55 5.98
CA SER A 247 0.52 -3.43 5.04
C SER A 247 -0.25 -3.80 3.77
N LEU A 248 -0.06 -5.04 3.29
CA LEU A 248 -0.77 -5.58 2.14
C LEU A 248 -2.25 -5.83 2.42
N LEU A 249 -2.58 -6.36 3.60
CA LEU A 249 -3.96 -6.50 4.08
C LEU A 249 -4.68 -5.14 4.05
N CYS A 250 -4.11 -4.13 4.70
CA CYS A 250 -4.68 -2.78 4.73
C CYS A 250 -4.86 -2.19 3.32
N SER A 251 -3.88 -2.39 2.43
CA SER A 251 -3.97 -1.93 1.04
C SER A 251 -5.12 -2.59 0.29
N TYR A 252 -5.30 -3.91 0.43
CA TYR A 252 -6.42 -4.62 -0.21
C TYR A 252 -7.78 -4.28 0.38
N PHE A 253 -7.85 -4.01 1.68
CA PHE A 253 -9.07 -3.53 2.33
C PHE A 253 -9.49 -2.16 1.78
N VAL A 254 -8.54 -1.21 1.69
CA VAL A 254 -8.78 0.13 1.10
C VAL A 254 -9.16 0.03 -0.37
N GLU A 255 -8.48 -0.80 -1.16
CA GLU A 255 -8.81 -1.03 -2.57
C GLU A 255 -10.24 -1.57 -2.73
N ARG A 256 -10.64 -2.53 -1.88
CA ARG A 256 -11.98 -3.10 -1.90
C ARG A 256 -13.04 -2.04 -1.60
N ILE A 257 -12.83 -1.22 -0.57
CA ILE A 257 -13.75 -0.12 -0.22
C ILE A 257 -13.84 0.91 -1.36
N HIS A 258 -12.70 1.24 -1.98
CA HIS A 258 -12.67 2.14 -3.13
C HIS A 258 -13.53 1.61 -4.28
N ILE A 259 -13.39 0.32 -4.64
CA ILE A 259 -14.18 -0.33 -5.69
C ILE A 259 -15.68 -0.41 -5.34
N GLU A 260 -16.02 -0.64 -4.07
CA GLU A 260 -17.41 -0.78 -3.63
C GLU A 260 -18.17 0.54 -3.48
N ARG A 261 -17.49 1.63 -3.08
CA ARG A 261 -18.13 2.91 -2.73
C ARG A 261 -17.82 4.06 -3.69
N TYR A 262 -16.58 4.19 -4.13
CA TYR A 262 -16.07 5.41 -4.80
C TYR A 262 -15.81 5.20 -6.30
N ASN A 263 -15.76 3.96 -6.78
CA ASN A 263 -15.51 3.68 -8.17
C ASN A 263 -16.69 4.09 -9.06
N SER A 264 -16.44 5.07 -9.92
CA SER A 264 -17.38 5.59 -10.91
C SER A 264 -17.13 5.09 -12.34
N LYS A 265 -16.02 4.37 -12.57
CA LYS A 265 -15.55 4.02 -13.92
C LYS A 265 -16.18 2.74 -14.47
N TRP A 266 -16.52 1.78 -13.61
CA TRP A 266 -17.17 0.52 -13.99
C TRP A 266 -18.11 0.04 -12.89
N GLU A 267 -19.11 -0.76 -13.25
CA GLU A 267 -20.04 -1.31 -12.26
C GLU A 267 -19.31 -2.26 -11.29
N SER A 268 -19.52 -2.02 -9.99
CA SER A 268 -19.02 -2.93 -8.96
C SER A 268 -19.73 -4.27 -9.05
N LYS A 269 -18.95 -5.35 -9.20
CA LYS A 269 -19.47 -6.72 -9.34
C LYS A 269 -19.93 -7.34 -8.02
N THR A 270 -19.67 -6.65 -6.90
CA THR A 270 -20.01 -7.11 -5.55
C THR A 270 -21.52 -6.91 -5.29
N PRO A 271 -22.25 -7.97 -4.89
CA PRO A 271 -23.64 -7.86 -4.46
C PRO A 271 -23.81 -6.83 -3.33
N SER A 272 -24.89 -6.04 -3.37
CA SER A 272 -25.11 -4.95 -2.40
C SER A 272 -25.24 -5.42 -0.95
N ASP A 273 -25.76 -6.63 -0.75
CA ASP A 273 -25.92 -7.31 0.55
C ASP A 273 -24.60 -7.84 1.14
N LYS A 274 -23.51 -7.83 0.35
CA LYS A 274 -22.18 -8.33 0.72
C LYS A 274 -21.10 -7.25 0.73
N ARG A 275 -21.49 -5.98 0.61
CA ARG A 275 -20.58 -4.83 0.69
C ARG A 275 -20.18 -4.55 2.13
N ILE A 276 -19.00 -3.99 2.30
CA ILE A 276 -18.45 -3.69 3.63
C ILE A 276 -19.24 -2.55 4.30
N VAL A 277 -19.73 -2.83 5.50
CA VAL A 277 -20.48 -1.88 6.33
C VAL A 277 -19.52 -1.04 7.18
N ASP A 278 -19.91 0.17 7.54
CA ASP A 278 -19.07 1.07 8.35
C ASP A 278 -18.63 0.49 9.69
N ALA A 279 -19.48 -0.30 10.35
CA ALA A 279 -19.12 -0.98 11.59
C ALA A 279 -17.99 -2.02 11.40
N GLU A 280 -17.93 -2.69 10.25
CA GLU A 280 -16.85 -3.64 9.93
C GLU A 280 -15.53 -2.91 9.69
N ILE A 281 -15.58 -1.69 9.11
CA ILE A 281 -14.41 -0.81 8.95
C ILE A 281 -13.91 -0.36 10.32
N ASP A 282 -14.83 0.06 11.20
CA ASP A 282 -14.47 0.52 12.55
C ASP A 282 -13.79 -0.58 13.35
N ALA A 283 -14.34 -1.80 13.31
CA ALA A 283 -13.76 -2.95 13.99
C ALA A 283 -12.40 -3.35 13.38
N PHE A 284 -12.25 -3.28 12.05
CA PHE A 284 -10.95 -3.51 11.40
C PHE A 284 -9.87 -2.52 11.86
N VAL A 285 -10.22 -1.24 11.98
CA VAL A 285 -9.30 -0.21 12.47
C VAL A 285 -8.96 -0.43 13.94
N ASP A 286 -9.94 -0.80 14.78
CA ASP A 286 -9.72 -1.04 16.21
C ASP A 286 -8.78 -2.23 16.45
N MET A 287 -8.88 -3.29 15.64
CA MET A 287 -7.97 -4.45 15.72
C MET A 287 -6.51 -4.12 15.39
N LEU A 288 -6.26 -3.11 14.56
CA LEU A 288 -4.91 -2.78 14.04
C LEU A 288 -4.28 -1.54 14.70
N LEU A 289 -5.03 -0.83 15.55
CA LEU A 289 -4.58 0.32 16.32
C LEU A 289 -3.22 0.15 17.04
N PRO A 290 -2.85 -1.01 17.61
CA PRO A 290 -1.55 -1.16 18.28
C PRO A 290 -0.34 -1.09 17.34
N THR A 291 -0.52 -1.02 16.02
CA THR A 291 0.59 -1.05 15.05
C THR A 291 1.06 0.35 14.66
N GLU A 292 2.35 0.65 14.90
CA GLU A 292 2.91 2.01 14.73
C GLU A 292 3.68 2.23 13.41
N ARG A 293 3.56 1.34 12.41
CA ARG A 293 4.30 1.48 11.14
C ARG A 293 3.62 2.48 10.18
N ARG A 294 4.44 3.33 9.55
CA ARG A 294 4.04 4.38 8.59
C ARG A 294 3.03 3.89 7.53
N SER A 295 3.33 2.83 6.78
CA SER A 295 2.46 2.37 5.69
C SER A 295 1.08 1.94 6.18
N ILE A 296 1.00 1.29 7.34
CA ILE A 296 -0.26 0.82 7.95
C ILE A 296 -1.08 2.02 8.42
N LEU A 297 -0.44 2.96 9.13
CA LEU A 297 -1.10 4.18 9.62
C LEU A 297 -1.71 5.02 8.49
N ASN A 298 -1.06 5.12 7.33
CA ASN A 298 -1.62 5.83 6.18
C ASN A 298 -2.96 5.20 5.71
N HIS A 299 -3.00 3.87 5.54
CA HIS A 299 -4.22 3.17 5.15
C HIS A 299 -5.31 3.31 6.22
N LEU A 300 -4.98 3.15 7.51
CA LEU A 300 -5.94 3.28 8.61
C LEU A 300 -6.50 4.71 8.73
N ALA A 301 -5.65 5.73 8.60
CA ALA A 301 -6.05 7.13 8.63
C ALA A 301 -6.91 7.51 7.42
N THR A 302 -6.69 6.88 6.27
CA THR A 302 -7.56 7.03 5.08
C THR A 302 -8.95 6.44 5.31
N LEU A 303 -9.06 5.35 6.08
CA LEU A 303 -10.34 4.70 6.40
C LEU A 303 -11.13 5.46 7.48
N ARG A 304 -10.47 5.79 8.60
CA ARG A 304 -11.07 6.37 9.80
C ARG A 304 -10.13 7.40 10.44
N PRO A 305 -10.06 8.62 9.88
CA PRO A 305 -9.16 9.66 10.38
C PRO A 305 -9.48 10.08 11.83
N HIS A 306 -10.76 10.11 12.21
CA HIS A 306 -11.20 10.55 13.53
C HIS A 306 -10.75 9.65 14.69
N LYS A 307 -10.39 8.38 14.44
CA LYS A 307 -9.82 7.49 15.48
C LYS A 307 -8.30 7.60 15.56
N ILE A 308 -7.65 7.67 14.39
CA ILE A 308 -6.18 7.61 14.28
C ILE A 308 -5.52 8.95 14.58
N LEU A 309 -6.05 10.05 14.03
CA LEU A 309 -5.40 11.36 14.11
C LEU A 309 -5.30 11.88 15.55
N PRO A 310 -6.35 11.84 16.40
CA PRO A 310 -6.23 12.32 17.78
C PRO A 310 -5.15 11.58 18.59
N MET A 311 -5.02 10.27 18.37
CA MET A 311 -3.97 9.46 19.02
C MET A 311 -2.58 9.94 18.61
N ILE A 312 -2.32 10.11 17.31
CA ILE A 312 -1.02 10.57 16.80
C ILE A 312 -0.73 11.99 17.28
N LEU A 313 -1.72 12.90 17.23
CA LEU A 313 -1.59 14.28 17.67
C LEU A 313 -1.27 14.39 19.17
N SER A 314 -1.95 13.61 20.02
CA SER A 314 -1.65 13.58 21.45
C SER A 314 -0.22 13.15 21.74
N ARG A 315 0.28 12.13 21.01
CA ARG A 315 1.63 11.61 21.17
C ARG A 315 2.67 12.58 20.65
N PHE A 316 2.40 13.25 19.53
CA PHE A 316 3.26 14.29 19.00
C PHE A 316 3.40 15.46 19.97
N ARG A 317 2.30 15.98 20.51
CA ARG A 317 2.31 17.06 21.51
C ARG A 317 3.16 16.70 22.73
N MET A 318 2.94 15.51 23.29
CA MET A 318 3.77 14.99 24.39
C MET A 318 5.25 14.90 23.98
N SER A 319 5.53 14.40 22.78
CA SER A 319 6.91 14.21 22.32
C SER A 319 7.66 15.52 22.05
N VAL A 320 6.96 16.59 21.66
CA VAL A 320 7.55 17.92 21.47
C VAL A 320 7.94 18.52 22.84
N GLU A 321 7.14 18.28 23.87
CA GLU A 321 7.41 18.75 25.23
C GLU A 321 8.53 17.95 25.92
N THR A 322 8.61 16.64 25.65
CA THR A 322 9.61 15.76 26.27
C THR A 322 10.94 15.78 25.51
N LEU A 323 11.96 16.42 26.08
CA LEU A 323 13.33 16.45 25.55
C LEU A 323 14.14 15.16 25.79
N THR A 324 13.62 14.21 26.57
CA THR A 324 14.40 13.06 27.09
C THR A 324 14.41 11.82 26.20
N GLU A 325 13.53 11.72 25.20
CA GLU A 325 13.33 10.50 24.40
C GLU A 325 13.29 10.82 22.88
N PRO A 326 14.45 11.10 22.25
CA PRO A 326 14.52 11.54 20.86
C PRO A 326 13.94 10.52 19.85
N GLN A 327 14.03 9.22 20.17
CA GLN A 327 13.47 8.16 19.32
C GLN A 327 11.93 8.25 19.20
N ARG A 328 11.24 8.71 20.26
CA ARG A 328 9.77 8.89 20.22
C ARG A 328 9.39 10.04 19.30
N PHE A 329 10.19 11.11 19.28
CA PHE A 329 9.97 12.26 18.40
C PHE A 329 10.12 11.86 16.93
N HIS A 330 11.19 11.14 16.59
CA HIS A 330 11.41 10.64 15.23
C HIS A 330 10.29 9.67 14.79
N ALA A 331 9.83 8.78 15.68
CA ALA A 331 8.69 7.90 15.38
C ALA A 331 7.38 8.68 15.15
N CYS A 332 7.13 9.74 15.94
CA CYS A 332 5.95 10.59 15.78
C CYS A 332 5.98 11.40 14.47
N ILE A 333 7.14 11.94 14.08
CA ILE A 333 7.29 12.61 12.77
C ILE A 333 7.01 11.63 11.63
N ASN A 334 7.60 10.43 11.69
CA ASN A 334 7.33 9.40 10.69
C ASN A 334 5.85 9.00 10.62
N ALA A 335 5.17 8.92 11.77
CA ALA A 335 3.73 8.68 11.83
C ALA A 335 2.94 9.84 11.19
N LEU A 336 3.29 11.09 11.50
CA LEU A 336 2.67 12.29 10.90
C LEU A 336 2.88 12.33 9.38
N MET A 337 4.09 12.05 8.91
CA MET A 337 4.41 11.94 7.47
C MET A 337 3.60 10.84 6.76
N ALA A 338 3.03 9.88 7.48
CA ALA A 338 2.12 8.89 6.92
C ALA A 338 0.70 9.42 6.74
N VAL A 339 0.28 10.33 7.61
CA VAL A 339 -1.10 10.78 7.75
C VAL A 339 -1.28 12.25 7.35
N THR A 340 -0.28 12.85 6.69
CA THR A 340 -0.27 14.27 6.31
C THR A 340 -1.54 14.69 5.57
N ARG A 341 -1.97 13.91 4.57
CA ARG A 341 -3.17 14.25 3.79
C ARG A 341 -4.45 14.19 4.63
N PRO A 342 -4.79 13.07 5.30
CA PRO A 342 -5.94 13.02 6.22
C PRO A 342 -5.89 14.11 7.31
N LEU A 343 -4.69 14.46 7.79
CA LEU A 343 -4.49 15.50 8.79
C LEU A 343 -4.90 16.89 8.25
N VAL A 344 -4.41 17.27 7.07
CA VAL A 344 -4.75 18.57 6.46
C VAL A 344 -6.24 18.66 6.11
N GLU A 345 -6.84 17.56 5.64
CA GLU A 345 -8.27 17.52 5.27
C GLU A 345 -9.21 17.59 6.49
N ASN A 346 -8.87 16.94 7.62
CA ASN A 346 -9.79 16.80 8.76
C ASN A 346 -9.46 17.69 9.97
N TYR A 347 -8.18 18.05 10.17
CA TYR A 347 -7.71 18.85 11.32
C TYR A 347 -6.82 20.02 10.88
N PRO A 348 -7.32 20.93 10.02
CA PRO A 348 -6.51 22.01 9.47
C PRO A 348 -6.00 23.03 10.51
N LEU A 349 -6.73 23.22 11.62
CA LEU A 349 -6.31 24.10 12.73
C LEU A 349 -5.03 23.61 13.43
N GLU A 350 -4.84 22.29 13.50
CA GLU A 350 -3.68 21.67 14.13
C GLU A 350 -2.42 21.84 13.27
N VAL A 351 -2.57 21.98 11.95
CA VAL A 351 -1.46 22.08 11.00
C VAL A 351 -0.57 23.28 11.30
N ILE A 352 -1.15 24.44 11.60
CA ILE A 352 -0.39 25.67 11.89
C ILE A 352 0.41 25.50 13.20
N GLN A 353 -0.21 24.89 14.21
CA GLN A 353 0.46 24.60 15.48
C GLN A 353 1.62 23.64 15.27
N ILE A 354 1.42 22.55 14.51
CA ILE A 354 2.46 21.58 14.18
C ILE A 354 3.63 22.25 13.46
N LEU A 355 3.37 23.02 12.39
CA LEU A 355 4.41 23.72 11.64
C LEU A 355 5.24 24.64 12.55
N THR A 356 4.57 25.38 13.43
CA THR A 356 5.24 26.29 14.37
C THR A 356 6.04 25.52 15.43
N SER A 357 5.52 24.41 15.93
CA SER A 357 6.18 23.54 16.91
C SER A 357 7.38 22.76 16.34
N LEU A 358 7.46 22.59 15.02
CA LEU A 358 8.58 21.93 14.34
C LEU A 358 9.79 22.86 14.12
N LEU A 359 9.59 24.17 14.03
CA LEU A 359 10.67 25.15 13.81
C LEU A 359 11.84 25.08 14.82
N PRO A 360 11.61 24.89 16.13
CA PRO A 360 12.69 24.68 17.09
C PRO A 360 13.50 23.41 16.83
N GLY A 361 12.89 22.40 16.21
CA GLY A 361 13.51 21.12 15.90
C GLY A 361 14.52 21.16 14.74
N ILE A 362 14.52 22.24 13.93
CA ILE A 362 15.53 22.50 12.92
C ILE A 362 16.83 22.87 13.65
N ASP A 363 17.72 21.89 13.74
CA ASP A 363 19.00 21.95 14.44
C ASP A 363 20.11 21.33 13.57
N VAL A 364 21.32 21.93 13.64
CA VAL A 364 22.53 21.50 12.91
C VAL A 364 23.07 20.20 13.52
N ASN A 365 22.81 19.96 14.82
CA ASN A 365 23.38 18.83 15.55
C ASN A 365 22.80 17.46 15.15
N ASP A 366 21.61 17.42 14.54
CA ASP A 366 20.92 16.18 14.15
C ASP A 366 20.33 16.33 12.75
N ILE A 367 21.17 16.06 11.74
CA ILE A 367 20.84 16.20 10.32
C ILE A 367 19.66 15.29 9.94
N TRP A 368 19.58 14.08 10.50
CA TRP A 368 18.49 13.14 10.21
C TRP A 368 17.15 13.66 10.73
N LYS A 369 17.10 14.09 11.99
CA LYS A 369 15.90 14.73 12.55
C LYS A 369 15.50 15.98 11.76
N CYS A 370 16.48 16.81 11.41
CA CYS A 370 16.26 18.02 10.62
C CYS A 370 15.66 17.68 9.24
N THR A 371 16.18 16.65 8.58
CA THR A 371 15.69 16.13 7.30
C THR A 371 14.25 15.64 7.39
N ASP A 372 13.89 14.84 8.39
CA ASP A 372 12.50 14.36 8.55
C ASP A 372 11.52 15.51 8.80
N ILE A 373 11.94 16.53 9.55
CA ILE A 373 11.15 17.75 9.76
C ILE A 373 10.92 18.45 8.41
N PHE A 374 11.96 18.64 7.59
CA PHE A 374 11.81 19.25 6.27
C PHE A 374 10.89 18.44 5.36
N ILE A 375 11.02 17.11 5.32
CA ILE A 375 10.13 16.26 4.51
C ILE A 375 8.67 16.40 4.97
N LEU A 376 8.41 16.35 6.28
CA LEU A 376 7.05 16.55 6.81
C LEU A 376 6.49 17.95 6.48
N MET A 377 7.29 19.00 6.67
CA MET A 377 6.89 20.36 6.34
C MET A 377 6.60 20.49 4.85
N SER A 378 7.46 19.95 3.99
CA SER A 378 7.30 19.93 2.54
C SER A 378 5.98 19.26 2.12
N ASP A 379 5.65 18.09 2.68
CA ASP A 379 4.40 17.37 2.39
C ASP A 379 3.16 18.19 2.80
N ILE A 380 3.21 18.87 3.96
CA ILE A 380 2.12 19.75 4.42
C ILE A 380 1.96 20.95 3.48
N LEU A 381 3.08 21.61 3.17
CA LEU A 381 3.13 22.83 2.35
C LEU A 381 2.67 22.62 0.92
N GLU A 382 2.78 21.40 0.41
CA GLU A 382 2.21 21.05 -0.90
C GLU A 382 0.68 21.16 -0.94
N MET A 383 0.02 20.99 0.21
CA MET A 383 -1.44 20.96 0.34
C MET A 383 -2.04 22.28 0.86
N ILE A 384 -1.22 23.21 1.36
CA ILE A 384 -1.68 24.48 1.94
C ILE A 384 -1.16 25.72 1.18
N TRP A 385 -1.78 26.86 1.45
CA TRP A 385 -1.37 28.18 0.96
C TRP A 385 -0.94 29.06 2.15
N ILE A 386 0.23 29.68 2.06
CA ILE A 386 0.79 30.54 3.12
C ILE A 386 0.37 31.98 2.83
N ILE A 387 -0.91 32.27 3.06
CA ILE A 387 -1.49 33.60 2.81
C ILE A 387 -2.27 34.00 4.05
N ASP A 388 -2.12 35.26 4.46
CA ASP A 388 -2.92 35.80 5.56
C ASP A 388 -4.35 36.12 5.08
N PHE A 389 -5.32 35.41 5.64
CA PHE A 389 -6.75 35.59 5.46
C PHE A 389 -7.44 36.24 6.69
N SER A 390 -6.68 36.74 7.67
CA SER A 390 -7.21 37.30 8.93
C SER A 390 -8.21 38.44 8.70
N GLY A 391 -8.01 39.25 7.66
CA GLY A 391 -8.95 40.30 7.26
C GLY A 391 -10.32 39.79 6.84
N SER A 392 -10.40 38.60 6.25
CA SER A 392 -11.64 37.97 5.78
C SER A 392 -12.44 37.30 6.89
N ALA A 393 -11.81 37.03 8.05
CA ALA A 393 -12.48 36.41 9.20
C ALA A 393 -13.61 37.30 9.77
N LYS A 394 -13.44 38.62 9.69
CA LYS A 394 -14.46 39.60 10.14
C LYS A 394 -15.72 39.54 9.28
N GLU A 395 -15.55 39.52 7.96
CA GLU A 395 -16.66 39.39 7.02
C GLU A 395 -17.39 38.05 7.15
N LEU A 396 -16.66 36.99 7.49
CA LEU A 396 -17.25 35.68 7.72
C LEU A 396 -18.11 35.66 8.98
N ARG A 397 -17.60 36.21 10.11
CA ARG A 397 -18.34 36.33 11.37
C ARG A 397 -19.59 37.19 11.27
N GLU A 398 -19.59 38.21 10.40
CA GLU A 398 -20.77 39.05 10.16
C GLU A 398 -21.86 38.33 9.33
N LYS A 399 -21.49 37.29 8.57
CA LYS A 399 -22.42 36.48 7.76
C LYS A 399 -22.97 35.26 8.49
N THR A 400 -22.34 34.80 9.59
CA THR A 400 -22.84 33.69 10.41
C THR A 400 -23.91 34.21 11.40
N PRO A 401 -25.15 33.69 11.41
CA PRO A 401 -26.16 34.10 12.39
C PRO A 401 -25.73 33.75 13.82
N PRO A 402 -26.16 34.50 14.85
CA PRO A 402 -25.86 34.19 16.23
C PRO A 402 -26.54 32.90 16.68
N GLU A 403 -25.78 32.08 17.39
CA GLU A 403 -26.14 30.81 18.03
C GLU A 403 -27.53 30.89 18.71
N GLY A 404 -28.50 30.14 18.18
CA GLY A 404 -29.85 30.14 18.76
C GLY A 404 -30.98 29.46 17.98
N MET A 405 -30.71 28.79 16.85
CA MET A 405 -31.72 27.95 16.19
C MET A 405 -31.18 26.54 16.02
N GLU A 406 -31.81 25.60 16.72
CA GLU A 406 -31.69 24.17 16.50
C GLU A 406 -32.02 23.89 15.02
N VAL A 407 -30.99 23.58 14.23
CA VAL A 407 -31.15 23.00 12.90
C VAL A 407 -30.72 21.54 13.02
N ASP A 408 -31.63 20.66 12.65
CA ASP A 408 -31.53 19.21 12.73
C ASP A 408 -30.13 18.69 12.39
N GLN A 409 -29.65 17.82 13.27
CA GLN A 409 -28.45 17.02 13.13
C GLN A 409 -28.49 16.24 11.81
N VAL A 410 -27.78 16.73 10.81
CA VAL A 410 -27.41 15.95 9.61
C VAL A 410 -25.90 15.85 9.61
N GLU A 411 -25.43 14.61 9.55
CA GLU A 411 -24.07 14.10 9.82
C GLU A 411 -22.98 14.57 8.83
N ASN A 412 -22.83 15.87 8.59
CA ASN A 412 -21.66 16.43 7.89
C ASN A 412 -21.08 17.57 8.72
N GLY A 413 -19.90 17.31 9.29
CA GLY A 413 -19.32 18.03 10.42
C GLY A 413 -19.19 19.55 10.29
N ASP A 414 -19.54 20.25 11.37
CA ASP A 414 -18.84 21.34 12.08
C ASP A 414 -17.83 22.28 11.36
N HIS A 415 -17.94 22.51 10.06
CA HIS A 415 -16.93 23.25 9.28
C HIS A 415 -17.13 24.78 9.27
N GLY A 416 -18.31 25.29 9.63
CA GLY A 416 -18.61 26.73 9.59
C GLY A 416 -17.94 27.56 10.70
N GLY A 417 -17.92 27.04 11.94
CA GLY A 417 -17.26 27.69 13.07
C GLY A 417 -15.73 27.62 12.98
N ASN A 418 -15.21 26.48 12.54
CA ASN A 418 -13.78 26.26 12.33
C ASN A 418 -13.18 27.18 11.25
N LEU A 419 -13.91 27.54 10.20
CA LEU A 419 -13.35 28.35 9.10
C LEU A 419 -12.94 29.77 9.54
N ALA A 420 -13.76 30.43 10.36
CA ALA A 420 -13.46 31.76 10.87
C ALA A 420 -12.24 31.73 11.81
N GLU A 421 -12.11 30.68 12.62
CA GLU A 421 -10.94 30.46 13.46
C GLU A 421 -9.67 30.17 12.64
N MET A 422 -9.79 29.35 11.58
CA MET A 422 -8.70 29.09 10.62
C MET A 422 -8.21 30.38 9.97
N CYS A 423 -9.13 31.26 9.52
CA CYS A 423 -8.75 32.55 8.96
C CYS A 423 -8.09 33.47 10.00
N LEU A 424 -8.44 33.37 11.28
CA LEU A 424 -7.73 34.16 12.30
C LEU A 424 -6.32 33.63 12.54
N GLN A 425 -6.13 32.31 12.58
CA GLN A 425 -4.81 31.71 12.79
C GLN A 425 -3.85 31.92 11.62
N SER A 426 -4.35 32.23 10.41
CA SER A 426 -3.49 32.52 9.26
C SER A 426 -2.58 33.72 9.45
N SER A 427 -2.84 34.60 10.43
CA SER A 427 -1.95 35.72 10.73
C SER A 427 -0.54 35.27 11.14
N VAL A 428 -0.40 34.04 11.66
CA VAL A 428 0.87 33.46 12.09
C VAL A 428 1.76 33.07 10.91
N PHE A 429 1.22 32.97 9.68
CA PHE A 429 1.97 32.51 8.52
C PHE A 429 3.12 33.42 8.12
N GLU A 430 2.99 34.74 8.29
CA GLU A 430 4.07 35.68 7.99
C GLU A 430 5.25 35.48 8.95
N ASP A 431 4.98 35.44 10.25
CA ASP A 431 5.99 35.18 11.28
C ASP A 431 6.63 33.79 11.10
N PHE A 432 5.83 32.78 10.77
CA PHE A 432 6.32 31.43 10.50
C PHE A 432 7.29 31.42 9.31
N ALA A 433 6.92 32.02 8.18
CA ALA A 433 7.77 32.05 6.98
C ALA A 433 9.09 32.78 7.23
N ILE A 434 9.04 33.90 7.96
CA ILE A 434 10.24 34.68 8.29
C ILE A 434 11.17 33.89 9.23
N ASN A 435 10.62 33.28 10.28
CA ASN A 435 11.39 32.47 11.23
C ASN A 435 11.98 31.22 10.56
N PHE A 436 11.26 30.62 9.62
CA PHE A 436 11.76 29.50 8.81
C PHE A 436 12.98 29.92 7.99
N VAL A 437 12.90 31.05 7.27
CA VAL A 437 14.03 31.56 6.48
C VAL A 437 15.24 31.82 7.37
N ASP A 438 15.05 32.43 8.54
CA ASP A 438 16.15 32.66 9.50
C ASP A 438 16.77 31.35 10.01
N LYS A 439 15.96 30.32 10.22
CA LYS A 439 16.42 28.98 10.60
C LYS A 439 17.22 28.30 9.50
N CYS A 440 16.76 28.38 8.24
CA CYS A 440 17.50 27.86 7.09
C CYS A 440 18.83 28.59 6.90
N LEU A 441 18.86 29.92 7.02
CA LEU A 441 20.10 30.70 6.93
C LEU A 441 21.09 30.30 8.02
N ARG A 442 20.65 30.19 9.28
CA ARG A 442 21.50 29.70 10.38
C ARG A 442 21.99 28.28 10.15
N LEU A 443 21.18 27.41 9.56
CA LEU A 443 21.58 26.05 9.23
C LEU A 443 22.71 26.06 8.21
N VAL A 444 22.59 26.87 7.15
CA VAL A 444 23.63 27.06 6.12
C VAL A 444 24.90 27.67 6.71
N GLU A 445 24.79 28.71 7.53
CA GLU A 445 25.93 29.35 8.20
C GLU A 445 26.73 28.37 9.06
N ASN A 446 26.04 27.50 9.81
CA ASN A 446 26.67 26.53 10.70
C ASN A 446 27.06 25.21 9.99
N SER A 447 26.65 25.02 8.73
CA SER A 447 27.06 23.88 7.89
C SER A 447 28.30 24.19 7.04
N SER A 448 28.96 25.33 7.28
CA SER A 448 30.19 25.69 6.56
C SER A 448 31.30 24.69 6.86
N ARG A 449 31.98 24.23 5.81
CA ARG A 449 33.12 23.31 5.94
C ARG A 449 34.33 24.07 6.50
N GLU A 450 34.75 23.73 7.72
CA GLU A 450 36.01 24.21 8.29
C GLU A 450 37.17 23.31 7.88
N GLU A 451 38.16 23.88 7.19
CA GLU A 451 39.34 23.16 6.71
C GLU A 451 40.28 22.85 7.90
N THR A 452 40.15 21.65 8.46
CA THR A 452 40.94 21.20 9.62
C THR A 452 42.28 20.56 9.23
N ARG A 453 42.52 20.34 7.92
CA ARG A 453 43.76 19.75 7.40
C ARG A 453 44.46 20.76 6.48
N SER A 454 45.73 21.02 6.78
CA SER A 454 46.59 21.95 6.02
C SER A 454 47.16 21.37 4.72
N GLU A 455 46.89 20.09 4.42
CA GLU A 455 47.43 19.43 3.23
C GLU A 455 46.45 19.61 2.08
N ASN A 456 46.90 20.33 1.04
CA ASN A 456 46.22 20.57 -0.24
C ASN A 456 46.01 19.27 -1.06
N ASP A 457 45.47 18.21 -0.45
CA ASP A 457 44.91 17.13 -1.24
C ASP A 457 43.56 17.63 -1.76
N ALA A 458 43.43 17.59 -3.08
CA ALA A 458 42.28 18.11 -3.83
C ALA A 458 40.98 17.82 -3.08
N MET A 459 40.24 18.89 -2.76
CA MET A 459 38.93 18.88 -2.16
C MET A 459 38.18 17.59 -2.51
N ASP A 460 37.79 16.82 -1.50
CA ASP A 460 36.65 15.93 -1.70
C ASP A 460 35.43 16.86 -1.81
N GLU A 461 35.23 17.44 -3.01
CA GLU A 461 34.09 18.30 -3.36
C GLU A 461 32.77 17.51 -3.30
N SER A 462 32.84 16.21 -3.03
CA SER A 462 31.66 15.39 -2.84
C SER A 462 30.95 15.76 -1.54
N TYR A 463 29.63 15.92 -1.62
CA TYR A 463 28.78 15.95 -0.45
C TYR A 463 28.71 14.54 0.13
N ASN A 464 28.67 14.44 1.46
CA ASN A 464 28.32 13.16 2.08
C ASN A 464 26.86 12.81 1.73
N ASP A 465 26.51 11.52 1.70
CA ASP A 465 25.15 11.08 1.37
C ASP A 465 24.09 11.77 2.26
N GLU A 466 24.42 11.99 3.54
CA GLU A 466 23.56 12.70 4.50
C GLU A 466 23.35 14.18 4.14
N GLU A 467 24.42 14.86 3.70
CA GLU A 467 24.36 16.26 3.27
C GLU A 467 23.54 16.42 1.98
N ILE A 468 23.67 15.47 1.05
CA ILE A 468 22.89 15.45 -0.20
C ILE A 468 21.39 15.36 0.09
N VAL A 469 21.00 14.45 0.99
CA VAL A 469 19.58 14.25 1.32
C VAL A 469 19.03 15.46 2.06
N ALA A 470 19.79 16.03 3.00
CA ALA A 470 19.38 17.22 3.73
C ALA A 470 19.25 18.44 2.80
N ASP A 471 20.23 18.68 1.91
CA ASP A 471 20.21 19.79 0.96
C ASP A 471 19.00 19.69 0.00
N ALA A 472 18.70 18.49 -0.49
CA ALA A 472 17.52 18.24 -1.30
C ALA A 472 16.21 18.55 -0.54
N ALA A 473 16.09 18.11 0.72
CA ALA A 473 14.91 18.36 1.54
C ALA A 473 14.73 19.84 1.91
N ILE A 474 15.83 20.54 2.24
CA ILE A 474 15.83 21.99 2.50
C ILE A 474 15.38 22.74 1.26
N THR A 475 15.99 22.44 0.11
CA THR A 475 15.69 23.11 -1.17
C THR A 475 14.24 22.89 -1.58
N ASP A 476 13.73 21.66 -1.51
CA ASP A 476 12.34 21.34 -1.83
C ASP A 476 11.36 22.09 -0.92
N THR A 477 11.59 22.07 0.40
CA THR A 477 10.73 22.78 1.37
C THR A 477 10.75 24.29 1.10
N PHE A 478 11.93 24.87 0.90
CA PHE A 478 12.09 26.29 0.62
C PHE A 478 11.36 26.71 -0.66
N GLN A 479 11.49 25.93 -1.73
CA GLN A 479 10.78 26.16 -2.98
C GLN A 479 9.26 26.11 -2.79
N LYS A 480 8.74 25.13 -2.04
CA LYS A 480 7.29 25.02 -1.77
C LYS A 480 6.76 26.21 -0.97
N ILE A 481 7.51 26.71 0.03
CA ILE A 481 7.13 27.94 0.76
C ILE A 481 7.07 29.14 -0.18
N MET A 482 8.13 29.34 -0.98
CA MET A 482 8.22 30.50 -1.87
C MET A 482 7.19 30.46 -3.01
N ALA A 483 6.80 29.27 -3.47
CA ALA A 483 5.78 29.10 -4.50
C ALA A 483 4.35 29.31 -3.98
N ARG A 484 4.13 29.20 -2.66
CA ARG A 484 2.80 29.21 -2.03
C ARG A 484 2.56 30.39 -1.10
N CYS A 485 3.52 31.31 -0.97
CA CYS A 485 3.39 32.50 -0.14
C CYS A 485 2.79 33.68 -0.90
N SER A 486 2.31 34.69 -0.16
CA SER A 486 1.88 35.96 -0.73
C SER A 486 3.08 36.77 -1.24
N SER A 487 2.83 37.73 -2.15
CA SER A 487 3.89 38.63 -2.66
C SER A 487 4.62 39.39 -1.54
N SER A 488 3.91 39.78 -0.47
CA SER A 488 4.51 40.52 0.66
C SER A 488 5.49 39.66 1.46
N ILE A 489 5.13 38.39 1.71
CA ILE A 489 6.00 37.42 2.38
C ILE A 489 7.20 37.09 1.50
N PHE A 490 6.97 36.89 0.20
CA PHE A 490 8.02 36.65 -0.78
C PHE A 490 9.03 37.78 -0.82
N ASP A 491 8.59 39.04 -0.94
CA ASP A 491 9.48 40.21 -0.98
C ASP A 491 10.29 40.34 0.31
N THR A 492 9.69 40.05 1.46
CA THR A 492 10.38 40.10 2.75
C THR A 492 11.45 39.01 2.87
N ALA A 493 11.13 37.78 2.49
CA ALA A 493 12.08 36.66 2.44
C ALA A 493 13.21 36.92 1.43
N PHE A 494 12.88 37.42 0.24
CA PHE A 494 13.84 37.76 -0.80
C PHE A 494 14.80 38.88 -0.37
N ASN A 495 14.28 39.93 0.27
CA ASN A 495 15.11 41.01 0.80
C ASN A 495 16.03 40.54 1.93
N LYS A 496 15.63 39.52 2.70
CA LYS A 496 16.52 38.87 3.68
C LYS A 496 17.62 38.06 3.01
N LEU A 497 17.29 37.24 2.01
CA LEU A 497 18.30 36.46 1.25
C LEU A 497 19.31 37.33 0.50
N LYS A 498 18.91 38.55 0.12
CA LYS A 498 19.80 39.51 -0.56
C LYS A 498 20.84 40.14 0.37
N LYS A 499 20.55 40.21 1.66
CA LYS A 499 21.46 40.75 2.68
C LYS A 499 22.42 39.66 3.13
#